data_AF-A0A0G0H6N5-F1
#
_entry.id   AF-A0A0G0H6N5-F1
#
_cell.length_a   1.000
_cell.length_b   1.000
_cell.length_c   1.000
_cell.angle_alpha   90.00
_cell.angle_beta   90.00
_cell.angle_gamma   90.00
#
_symmetry.space_group_name_H-M   'P 1'
#
loop_
_entity.id
_entity.type
_entity.pdbx_description
1 polymer ?
#
loop_
_entity_poly.entity_id
_entity_poly.type
_entity_poly.pdbx_seq_one_letter_code
_entity_poly.pdbx_strand_id
1 'polypeptide(L)'
;MKNKLKIEIINWKHWAKGASKEEDGWESDYPNWNNLISTTTDLIENSKQKSEEELKLIEFVLKVSEETEDLIPIIKINADKHKEMIQYLISSVHWEVRWQICECLSNGNNEYWKKFLISALDDKNEYVQRRALLALNNHDLNELEKIYIKKRFEDTKNKYISKIVTELS
;
A
#
# COMPACT_ATOMS: atom_id res chain seq x y z
N MET A 1 16.10 10.78 -12.10
CA MET A 1 15.01 9.82 -11.80
C MET A 1 13.63 10.46 -11.92
N LYS A 2 13.30 11.48 -11.09
CA LYS A 2 12.01 12.20 -11.14
C LYS A 2 11.51 12.58 -12.55
N ASN A 3 12.35 13.23 -13.36
CA ASN A 3 11.96 13.63 -14.73
C ASN A 3 11.65 12.42 -15.64
N LYS A 4 12.39 11.32 -15.48
CA LYS A 4 12.16 10.08 -16.23
C LYS A 4 10.82 9.47 -15.83
N LEU A 5 10.53 9.38 -14.52
CA LEU A 5 9.26 8.85 -14.03
C LEU A 5 8.06 9.70 -14.52
N LYS A 6 8.21 11.02 -14.50
CA LYS A 6 7.18 11.94 -15.01
C LYS A 6 6.87 11.69 -16.49
N ILE A 7 7.89 11.47 -17.31
CA ILE A 7 7.73 11.13 -18.73
C ILE A 7 7.02 9.78 -18.87
N GLU A 8 7.43 8.75 -18.12
CA GLU A 8 6.77 7.43 -18.18
C GLU A 8 5.30 7.49 -17.77
N ILE A 9 4.96 8.26 -16.73
CA ILE A 9 3.56 8.46 -16.32
C ILE A 9 2.76 9.19 -17.41
N ILE A 10 3.35 10.15 -18.12
CA ILE A 10 2.69 10.82 -19.25
C ILE A 10 2.43 9.83 -20.39
N ASN A 11 3.41 9.00 -20.72
CA ASN A 11 3.29 7.97 -21.75
C ASN A 11 2.23 6.92 -21.38
N TRP A 12 2.24 6.44 -20.13
CA TRP A 12 1.22 5.53 -19.60
C TRP A 12 -0.18 6.16 -19.72
N LYS A 13 -0.35 7.41 -19.30
CA LYS A 13 -1.64 8.12 -19.39
C LYS A 13 -2.10 8.32 -20.84
N HIS A 14 -1.18 8.48 -21.78
CA HIS A 14 -1.51 8.58 -23.20
C HIS A 14 -1.98 7.23 -23.74
N TRP A 15 -1.21 6.17 -23.49
CA TRP A 15 -1.55 4.80 -23.89
C TRP A 15 -2.89 4.34 -23.30
N ALA A 16 -3.13 4.61 -22.02
CA ALA A 16 -4.35 4.22 -21.28
C ALA A 16 -5.66 4.80 -21.86
N LYS A 17 -5.59 5.78 -22.76
CA LYS A 17 -6.77 6.30 -23.48
C LYS A 17 -7.29 5.35 -24.55
N GLY A 18 -6.42 4.51 -25.10
CA GLY A 18 -6.76 3.53 -26.16
C GLY A 18 -6.66 2.08 -25.71
N ALA A 19 -6.26 1.82 -24.46
CA ALA A 19 -6.17 0.48 -23.91
C ALA A 19 -7.56 -0.13 -23.68
N SER A 20 -7.67 -1.45 -23.85
CA SER A 20 -8.83 -2.21 -23.38
C SER A 20 -8.87 -2.17 -21.85
N LYS A 21 -10.07 -2.17 -21.27
CA LYS A 21 -10.30 -2.17 -19.81
C LYS A 21 -11.30 -3.25 -19.41
N GLU A 22 -11.40 -4.28 -20.24
CA GLU A 22 -12.33 -5.39 -20.04
C GLU A 22 -11.82 -6.38 -18.98
N GLU A 23 -10.50 -6.45 -18.80
CA GLU A 23 -9.84 -7.29 -17.81
C GLU A 23 -9.32 -6.44 -16.65
N ASP A 24 -9.45 -6.97 -15.43
CA ASP A 24 -8.79 -6.39 -14.26
C ASP A 24 -7.26 -6.47 -14.43
N GLY A 25 -6.54 -5.44 -14.00
CA GLY A 25 -5.08 -5.37 -14.14
C GLY A 25 -4.58 -4.93 -15.51
N TRP A 26 -5.47 -4.51 -16.41
CA TRP A 26 -5.13 -3.96 -17.73
C TRP A 26 -4.10 -2.82 -17.65
N GLU A 27 -3.98 -2.11 -16.53
CA GLU A 27 -2.96 -1.07 -16.31
C GLU A 27 -1.54 -1.56 -16.58
N SER A 28 -1.29 -2.85 -16.30
CA SER A 28 0.00 -3.53 -16.46
C SER A 28 0.29 -4.00 -17.90
N ASP A 29 -0.71 -3.99 -18.79
CA ASP A 29 -0.53 -4.25 -20.22
C ASP A 29 0.20 -3.10 -20.94
N TYR A 30 0.50 -2.01 -20.24
CA TYR A 30 1.30 -0.91 -20.75
C TYR A 30 2.65 -1.45 -21.28
N PRO A 31 3.01 -1.22 -22.55
CA PRO A 31 4.22 -1.81 -23.14
C PRO A 31 5.54 -1.48 -22.42
N ASN A 32 5.59 -0.36 -21.69
CA ASN A 32 6.77 0.01 -20.88
C ASN A 32 6.53 -0.14 -19.37
N TRP A 33 5.64 -1.05 -18.94
CA TRP A 33 5.34 -1.32 -17.53
C TRP A 33 6.60 -1.51 -16.69
N ASN A 34 7.52 -2.37 -17.13
CA ASN A 34 8.78 -2.62 -16.45
C ASN A 34 9.64 -1.34 -16.28
N ASN A 35 9.59 -0.42 -17.24
CA ASN A 35 10.32 0.85 -17.15
C ASN A 35 9.65 1.82 -16.15
N LEU A 36 8.31 1.81 -16.08
CA LEU A 36 7.54 2.57 -15.09
C LEU A 36 7.85 2.07 -13.67
N ILE A 37 7.80 0.75 -13.46
CA ILE A 37 8.12 0.13 -12.16
C ILE A 37 9.57 0.36 -11.77
N SER A 38 10.54 0.01 -12.64
CA SER A 38 11.97 0.18 -12.33
C SER A 38 12.34 1.64 -12.03
N THR A 39 11.82 2.60 -12.79
CA THR A 39 12.10 4.03 -12.53
C THR A 39 11.48 4.50 -11.21
N THR A 40 10.36 3.90 -10.80
CA THR A 40 9.74 4.16 -9.49
C THR A 40 10.54 3.53 -8.36
N THR A 41 11.01 2.30 -8.52
CA THR A 41 11.93 1.61 -7.61
C THR A 41 13.20 2.42 -7.40
N ASP A 42 13.85 2.85 -8.48
CA ASP A 42 15.03 3.71 -8.42
C ASP A 42 14.74 5.00 -7.61
N LEU A 43 13.58 5.62 -7.84
CA LEU A 43 13.18 6.80 -7.11
C LEU A 43 12.98 6.49 -5.63
N ILE A 44 12.34 5.35 -5.28
CA ILE A 44 12.15 4.89 -3.90
C ILE A 44 13.50 4.78 -3.19
N GLU A 45 14.46 4.06 -3.76
CA GLU A 45 15.71 3.67 -3.12
C GLU A 45 16.73 4.82 -2.98
N ASN A 46 16.82 5.70 -3.97
CA ASN A 46 17.97 6.61 -4.13
C ASN A 46 17.84 7.97 -3.41
N SER A 47 16.77 8.22 -2.65
CA SER A 47 16.69 9.40 -1.77
C SER A 47 15.98 9.11 -0.47
N LYS A 48 16.59 9.49 0.67
CA LYS A 48 15.97 9.31 1.99
C LYS A 48 14.69 10.15 2.14
N GLN A 49 14.73 11.40 1.66
CA GLN A 49 13.60 12.33 1.69
C GLN A 49 13.03 12.53 0.28
N LYS A 50 11.71 12.60 0.18
CA LYS A 50 11.02 12.84 -1.08
C LYS A 50 10.32 14.19 -1.06
N SER A 51 10.46 14.92 -2.16
CA SER A 51 9.62 16.09 -2.41
C SER A 51 8.16 15.68 -2.57
N GLU A 52 7.24 16.60 -2.32
CA GLU A 52 5.80 16.37 -2.51
C GLU A 52 5.47 15.89 -3.93
N GLU A 53 6.16 16.43 -4.95
CA GLU A 53 5.98 15.98 -6.33
C GLU A 53 6.43 14.52 -6.50
N GLU A 54 7.54 14.11 -5.90
CA GLU A 54 7.98 12.70 -5.96
C GLU A 54 7.01 11.76 -5.23
N LEU A 55 6.47 12.19 -4.09
CA LEU A 55 5.44 11.43 -3.37
C LEU A 55 4.19 11.22 -4.23
N LYS A 56 3.71 12.26 -4.92
CA LYS A 56 2.58 12.17 -5.86
C LYS A 56 2.86 11.26 -7.05
N LEU A 57 4.10 11.22 -7.54
CA LEU A 57 4.48 10.31 -8.62
C LEU A 57 4.48 8.86 -8.13
N ILE A 58 5.05 8.59 -6.95
CA ILE A 58 5.05 7.24 -6.33
C ILE A 58 3.61 6.78 -6.04
N GLU A 59 2.80 7.64 -5.44
CA GLU A 59 1.38 7.39 -5.16
C GLU A 59 0.60 7.04 -6.43
N PHE A 60 0.86 7.75 -7.54
CA PHE A 60 0.26 7.43 -8.82
C PHE A 60 0.61 6.03 -9.29
N VAL A 61 1.89 5.62 -9.20
CA VAL A 61 2.32 4.30 -9.67
C VAL A 61 1.74 3.20 -8.79
N LEU A 62 1.77 3.37 -7.46
CA LEU A 62 1.11 2.43 -6.53
C LEU A 62 -0.35 2.22 -6.88
N LYS A 63 -1.07 3.31 -7.17
CA LYS A 63 -2.48 3.21 -7.54
C LYS A 63 -2.70 2.34 -8.78
N VAL A 64 -1.91 2.53 -9.83
CA VAL A 64 -2.09 1.78 -11.09
C VAL A 64 -1.47 0.39 -11.05
N SER A 65 -0.64 0.09 -10.05
CA SER A 65 0.00 -1.22 -9.86
C SER A 65 -0.68 -2.07 -8.79
N GLU A 66 -1.93 -1.77 -8.41
CA GLU A 66 -2.56 -2.49 -7.29
C GLU A 66 -2.71 -4.00 -7.56
N GLU A 67 -2.98 -4.37 -8.81
CA GLU A 67 -3.17 -5.77 -9.21
C GLU A 67 -1.86 -6.55 -9.30
N THR A 68 -0.74 -5.87 -9.59
CA THR A 68 0.56 -6.55 -9.74
C THR A 68 1.40 -6.55 -8.46
N GLU A 69 1.12 -5.64 -7.53
CA GLU A 69 1.81 -5.52 -6.24
C GLU A 69 3.34 -5.25 -6.37
N ASP A 70 3.83 -4.88 -7.56
CA ASP A 70 5.27 -4.85 -7.91
C ASP A 70 6.13 -3.99 -6.97
N LEU A 71 5.54 -2.93 -6.39
CA LEU A 71 6.25 -2.00 -5.52
C LEU A 71 6.28 -2.45 -4.05
N ILE A 72 5.44 -3.40 -3.64
CA ILE A 72 5.35 -3.85 -2.24
C ILE A 72 6.70 -4.36 -1.72
N PRO A 73 7.43 -5.26 -2.42
CA PRO A 73 8.69 -5.79 -1.90
C PRO A 73 9.74 -4.68 -1.65
N ILE A 74 9.84 -3.71 -2.56
CA ILE A 74 10.81 -2.62 -2.47
C ILE A 74 10.45 -1.67 -1.33
N ILE A 75 9.18 -1.28 -1.20
CA ILE A 75 8.72 -0.40 -0.13
C ILE A 75 8.89 -1.10 1.22
N LYS A 76 8.52 -2.38 1.32
CA LYS A 76 8.65 -3.19 2.52
C LYS A 76 10.09 -3.26 3.03
N ILE A 77 11.07 -3.50 2.14
CA ILE A 77 12.50 -3.56 2.53
C ILE A 77 13.03 -2.18 2.96
N ASN A 78 12.48 -1.08 2.42
CA ASN A 78 12.95 0.27 2.68
C ASN A 78 12.04 1.07 3.64
N ALA A 79 11.03 0.46 4.28
CA ALA A 79 10.01 1.16 5.06
C ALA A 79 10.62 2.03 6.19
N ASP A 80 11.58 1.47 6.94
CA ASP A 80 12.26 2.19 8.03
C ASP A 80 13.17 3.32 7.54
N LYS A 81 13.68 3.23 6.31
CA LYS A 81 14.50 4.27 5.68
C LYS A 81 13.66 5.45 5.20
N HIS A 82 12.39 5.22 4.85
CA HIS A 82 11.50 6.23 4.24
C HIS A 82 10.24 6.49 5.05
N LYS A 83 10.38 6.79 6.35
CA LYS A 83 9.22 6.94 7.24
C LYS A 83 8.23 8.02 6.79
N GLU A 84 8.72 9.17 6.35
CA GLU A 84 7.89 10.27 5.86
C GLU A 84 7.08 9.87 4.61
N MET A 85 7.68 9.08 3.72
CA MET A 85 7.00 8.55 2.53
C MET A 85 5.88 7.60 2.93
N ILE A 86 6.13 6.67 3.85
CA ILE A 86 5.11 5.75 4.37
C ILE A 86 3.95 6.53 5.01
N GLN A 87 4.25 7.53 5.85
CA GLN A 87 3.24 8.37 6.49
C GLN A 87 2.36 9.11 5.49
N TYR A 88 2.97 9.63 4.42
CA TYR A 88 2.23 10.26 3.32
C TYR A 88 1.31 9.24 2.62
N LEU A 89 1.87 8.09 2.22
CA LEU A 89 1.15 7.10 1.39
C LEU A 89 0.04 6.38 2.16
N ILE A 90 0.22 6.09 3.44
CA ILE A 90 -0.85 5.47 4.24
C ILE A 90 -2.03 6.43 4.49
N SER A 91 -1.81 7.74 4.30
CA SER A 91 -2.85 8.76 4.37
C SER A 91 -3.43 9.11 2.99
N SER A 92 -3.07 8.37 1.94
CA SER A 92 -3.53 8.61 0.57
C SER A 92 -5.05 8.59 0.47
N VAL A 93 -5.60 9.43 -0.40
CA VAL A 93 -7.03 9.40 -0.74
C VAL A 93 -7.44 8.11 -1.46
N HIS A 94 -6.48 7.43 -2.09
CA HIS A 94 -6.64 6.21 -2.87
C HIS A 94 -6.53 4.99 -1.95
N TRP A 95 -7.60 4.20 -1.86
CA TRP A 95 -7.62 3.01 -1.01
C TRP A 95 -6.68 1.93 -1.55
N GLU A 96 -6.51 1.91 -2.88
CA GLU A 96 -5.56 1.10 -3.66
C GLU A 96 -4.14 1.27 -3.12
N VAL A 97 -3.77 2.52 -2.79
CA VAL A 97 -2.45 2.84 -2.21
C VAL A 97 -2.39 2.41 -0.75
N ARG A 98 -3.40 2.76 0.05
CA ARG A 98 -3.38 2.52 1.50
C ARG A 98 -3.25 1.04 1.85
N TRP A 99 -3.97 0.15 1.15
CA TRP A 99 -3.91 -1.28 1.44
C TRP A 99 -2.52 -1.86 1.14
N GLN A 100 -1.87 -1.41 0.05
CA GLN A 100 -0.51 -1.83 -0.29
C GLN A 100 0.49 -1.36 0.77
N ILE A 101 0.30 -0.17 1.34
CA ILE A 101 1.14 0.30 2.45
C ILE A 101 0.91 -0.54 3.70
N CYS A 102 -0.33 -0.92 4.04
CA CYS A 102 -0.57 -1.86 5.14
C CYS A 102 0.20 -3.17 4.94
N GLU A 103 0.19 -3.73 3.73
CA GLU A 103 0.96 -4.93 3.39
C GLU A 103 2.48 -4.72 3.56
N CYS A 104 3.00 -3.56 3.15
CA CYS A 104 4.42 -3.23 3.34
C CYS A 104 4.82 -3.18 4.82
N LEU A 105 3.89 -2.80 5.70
CA LEU A 105 4.11 -2.69 7.14
C LEU A 105 3.97 -4.02 7.90
N SER A 106 3.75 -5.14 7.20
CA SER A 106 3.64 -6.47 7.81
C SER A 106 4.98 -7.09 8.21
N ASN A 107 6.12 -6.43 7.95
CA ASN A 107 7.43 -6.98 8.25
C ASN A 107 7.89 -6.70 9.70
N GLY A 108 7.93 -7.77 10.50
CA GLY A 108 8.51 -7.78 11.84
C GLY A 108 7.66 -7.06 12.88
N ASN A 109 8.08 -7.19 14.14
CA ASN A 109 7.43 -6.49 15.25
C ASN A 109 7.98 -5.06 15.37
N ASN A 110 7.33 -4.11 14.69
CA ASN A 110 7.73 -2.70 14.71
C ASN A 110 6.59 -1.85 15.30
N GLU A 111 6.74 -1.48 16.57
CA GLU A 111 5.78 -0.66 17.33
C GLU A 111 5.41 0.66 16.62
N TYR A 112 6.36 1.26 15.90
CA TYR A 112 6.08 2.49 15.15
C TYR A 112 5.14 2.25 13.96
N TRP A 113 5.20 1.08 13.32
CA TRP A 113 4.30 0.71 12.23
C TRP A 113 2.97 0.15 12.72
N LYS A 114 2.99 -0.57 13.85
CA LYS A 114 1.79 -1.14 14.47
C LYS A 114 0.69 -0.11 14.72
N LYS A 115 1.02 1.09 15.22
CA LYS A 115 0.01 2.16 15.41
C LYS A 115 -0.70 2.59 14.12
N PHE A 116 -0.02 2.55 12.98
CA PHE A 116 -0.59 2.91 11.69
C PHE A 116 -1.52 1.79 11.19
N LEU A 117 -1.11 0.54 11.39
CA LEU A 117 -1.95 -0.62 11.11
C LEU A 117 -3.21 -0.65 11.97
N ILE A 118 -3.11 -0.36 13.27
CA ILE A 118 -4.28 -0.23 14.16
C ILE A 118 -5.21 0.88 13.66
N SER A 119 -4.67 2.04 13.28
CA SER A 119 -5.50 3.13 12.73
C SER A 119 -6.19 2.75 11.42
N ALA A 120 -5.57 1.89 10.59
CA ALA A 120 -6.14 1.44 9.33
C ALA A 120 -7.32 0.45 9.51
N LEU A 121 -7.55 -0.06 10.72
CA LEU A 121 -8.76 -0.83 11.06
C LEU A 121 -10.03 0.03 11.04
N ASP A 122 -9.88 1.35 11.15
CA ASP A 122 -10.97 2.33 11.03
C ASP A 122 -11.11 2.91 9.62
N ASP A 123 -10.39 2.37 8.64
CA ASP A 123 -10.52 2.80 7.24
C ASP A 123 -11.95 2.58 6.71
N LYS A 124 -12.43 3.44 5.82
CA LYS A 124 -13.74 3.28 5.17
C LYS A 124 -13.81 2.11 4.19
N ASN A 125 -12.66 1.65 3.69
CA ASN A 125 -12.56 0.59 2.71
C ASN A 125 -12.21 -0.74 3.40
N GLU A 126 -13.07 -1.75 3.23
CA GLU A 126 -12.91 -3.06 3.87
C GLU A 126 -11.63 -3.80 3.42
N TYR A 127 -11.12 -3.54 2.23
CA TYR A 127 -9.88 -4.16 1.74
C TYR A 127 -8.66 -3.62 2.49
N VAL A 128 -8.65 -2.32 2.80
CA VAL A 128 -7.63 -1.71 3.68
C VAL A 128 -7.70 -2.31 5.08
N GLN A 129 -8.90 -2.39 5.67
CA GLN A 129 -9.10 -3.02 6.99
C GLN A 129 -8.57 -4.46 7.02
N ARG A 130 -8.89 -5.26 5.99
CA ARG A 130 -8.45 -6.64 5.86
C ARG A 130 -6.92 -6.74 5.77
N ARG A 131 -6.27 -5.92 4.94
CA ARG A 131 -4.80 -5.93 4.78
C ARG A 131 -4.11 -5.46 6.06
N ALA A 132 -4.68 -4.49 6.78
CA ALA A 132 -4.19 -4.08 8.09
C ALA A 132 -4.27 -5.21 9.14
N LEU A 133 -5.39 -5.95 9.21
CA LEU A 133 -5.51 -7.11 10.10
C LEU A 133 -4.49 -8.21 9.79
N LEU A 134 -4.31 -8.53 8.50
CA LEU A 134 -3.31 -9.52 8.08
C LEU A 134 -1.90 -9.07 8.45
N ALA A 135 -1.58 -7.79 8.26
CA ALA A 135 -0.29 -7.25 8.64
C ALA A 135 -0.06 -7.31 10.16
N LEU A 136 -1.08 -7.01 10.98
CA LEU A 136 -1.00 -7.07 12.45
C LEU A 136 -0.72 -8.47 12.99
N ASN A 137 -1.02 -9.54 12.24
CA ASN A 137 -0.68 -10.92 12.64
C ASN A 137 0.83 -11.16 12.75
N ASN A 138 1.64 -10.29 12.15
CA ASN A 138 3.10 -10.35 12.23
C ASN A 138 3.68 -9.43 13.32
N HIS A 139 2.82 -8.78 14.12
CA HIS A 139 3.22 -7.90 15.22
C HIS A 139 2.77 -8.47 16.56
N ASP A 140 3.51 -8.18 17.62
CA ASP A 140 3.09 -8.57 18.97
C ASP A 140 1.98 -7.62 19.44
N LEU A 141 0.77 -8.16 19.54
CA LEU A 141 -0.40 -7.44 20.04
C LEU A 141 -0.51 -7.59 21.55
N ASN A 142 -0.63 -6.46 22.25
CA ASN A 142 -1.00 -6.48 23.65
C ASN A 142 -2.51 -6.76 23.83
N GLU A 143 -2.91 -7.09 25.06
CA GLU A 143 -4.30 -7.47 25.35
C GLU A 143 -5.32 -6.36 25.03
N LEU A 144 -4.97 -5.08 25.21
CA LEU A 144 -5.86 -3.97 24.86
C LEU A 144 -6.07 -3.86 23.35
N GLU A 145 -5.01 -4.09 22.56
CA GLU A 145 -5.05 -4.10 21.10
C GLU A 145 -5.95 -5.24 20.59
N LYS A 146 -5.80 -6.44 21.15
CA LYS A 146 -6.67 -7.59 20.83
C LYS A 146 -8.14 -7.33 21.18
N ILE A 147 -8.41 -6.77 22.37
CA ILE A 147 -9.76 -6.41 22.79
C ILE A 147 -10.37 -5.38 21.84
N TYR A 148 -9.60 -4.36 21.46
CA TYR A 148 -10.04 -3.35 20.50
C TYR A 148 -10.39 -4.00 19.14
N ILE A 149 -9.51 -4.83 18.59
CA ILE A 149 -9.73 -5.53 17.31
C ILE A 149 -11.01 -6.37 17.38
N LYS A 150 -11.18 -7.17 18.43
CA LYS A 150 -12.35 -8.03 18.62
C LYS A 150 -13.64 -7.21 18.66
N LYS A 151 -13.67 -6.15 19.47
CA LYS A 151 -14.84 -5.27 19.60
C LYS A 151 -15.13 -4.54 18.29
N ARG A 152 -14.10 -4.05 17.60
CA ARG A 152 -14.25 -3.28 16.35
C ARG A 152 -14.93 -4.10 15.24
N PHE A 153 -14.76 -5.41 15.26
CA PHE A 153 -15.27 -6.33 14.23
C PHE A 153 -16.27 -7.35 14.78
N GLU A 154 -16.82 -7.16 15.99
CA GLU A 154 -17.75 -8.12 16.60
C GLU A 154 -19.01 -8.34 15.76
N ASP A 155 -19.49 -7.27 15.12
CA ASP A 155 -20.69 -7.28 14.27
C ASP A 155 -20.37 -7.34 12.77
N THR A 156 -19.12 -7.63 12.40
CA THR A 156 -18.74 -7.66 10.97
C THR A 156 -19.49 -8.77 10.24
N LYS A 157 -20.11 -8.43 9.11
CA LYS A 157 -20.69 -9.42 8.18
C LYS A 157 -19.65 -9.99 7.21
N ASN A 158 -18.45 -9.40 7.18
CA ASN A 158 -17.37 -9.83 6.31
C ASN A 158 -16.70 -11.08 6.91
N LYS A 159 -17.00 -12.25 6.31
CA LYS A 159 -16.51 -13.56 6.78
C LYS A 159 -14.98 -13.66 6.79
N TYR A 160 -14.29 -12.95 5.90
CA TYR A 160 -12.82 -12.94 5.87
C TYR A 160 -12.26 -12.19 7.07
N ILE A 161 -12.78 -11.00 7.35
CA ILE A 161 -12.40 -10.21 8.53
C ILE A 161 -12.71 -10.99 9.81
N SER A 162 -13.92 -11.56 9.93
CA SER A 162 -14.32 -12.37 11.09
C SER A 162 -13.37 -13.54 11.35
N LYS A 163 -12.92 -14.23 10.28
CA LYS A 163 -11.93 -15.30 10.39
C LYS A 163 -10.59 -14.80 10.93
N ILE A 164 -10.03 -13.74 10.35
CA ILE A 164 -8.72 -13.20 10.78
C ILE A 164 -8.78 -12.73 12.24
N VAL A 165 -9.86 -12.06 12.64
CA VAL A 165 -10.05 -11.58 14.03
C VAL A 165 -10.05 -12.73 15.03
N THR A 166 -10.64 -13.87 14.67
CA THR A 166 -10.67 -15.07 15.53
C THR A 166 -9.29 -15.71 15.68
N GLU A 167 -8.42 -15.58 14.66
CA GLU A 167 -7.05 -16.11 14.69
C GLU A 167 -6.08 -15.19 15.45
N LEU A 168 -6.38 -13.89 15.55
CA LEU A 168 -5.59 -12.88 16.27
C LEU A 168 -5.85 -12.83 17.78
N SER A 169 -6.97 -13.40 18.24
CA SER A 169 -7.45 -13.37 19.63
C SER A 169 -7.12 -14.63 20.41
#